data_AF-A0A7J3JCY6-F1
#
_entry.id   AF-A0A7J3JCY6-F1
#
_cell.length_a   1.000
_cell.length_b   1.000
_cell.length_c   1.000
_cell.angle_alpha   90.00
_cell.angle_beta   90.00
_cell.angle_gamma   90.00
#
_symmetry.space_group_name_H-M   'P 1'
#
loop_
_entity.id
_entity.type
_entity.pdbx_description
1 polymer ?
#
loop_
_entity_poly.entity_id
_entity_poly.type
_entity_poly.pdbx_seq_one_letter_code
_entity_poly.pdbx_strand_id
1 'polypeptide(L)'
;MFKTPIDYAKVGLKCGLEIHQQLNVNSKLFCSCPPLLFKEDPEITFLRRLRPTQSELGQVDPAAYFEFQKGVKILYEANRQSSCLVEMDEEPPHPINLDAVKVVLTASLMMNMQPVDEVHVMRKTVIDGSNTTGFQRTCTIALDGWIKVGEKTIPMQAAFLEEDAARKTGTQDEGKTIRYRIDRLGIPLIEVATAPVIYSPQEAQEVAFAIGRILRDTGKVMRGLGTIRQDLNVSIPNGALIEIKGVQELELISTVVEYEVKRQLGLIEIKEELAKRGITPESLKPEFVDVTGLFKDTKSKVIRKAVDKKQTVLAVKLAGFAGLTGRELMPGFRLGSELSDYA
;
A
#
# COMPACT_ATOMS: atom_id res chain seq x y z
N MET A 1 27.03 10.21 0.94
CA MET A 1 26.42 9.62 2.16
C MET A 1 26.50 10.67 3.25
N PHE A 2 25.38 10.97 3.92
CA PHE A 2 25.36 11.90 5.05
C PHE A 2 26.31 11.36 6.13
N LYS A 3 27.52 11.93 6.23
CA LYS A 3 28.52 11.56 7.25
C LYS A 3 28.14 12.08 8.64
N THR A 4 27.07 12.86 8.72
CA THR A 4 26.58 13.54 9.91
C THR A 4 25.16 13.03 10.19
N PRO A 5 24.78 12.84 11.47
CA PRO A 5 23.39 12.57 11.83
C PRO A 5 22.44 13.60 11.22
N ILE A 6 21.31 13.14 10.68
CA ILE A 6 20.29 14.01 10.09
C ILE A 6 19.54 14.69 11.24
N ASP A 7 19.49 16.01 11.21
CA ASP A 7 18.67 16.82 12.11
C ASP A 7 17.26 16.91 11.52
N TYR A 8 16.38 15.97 11.88
CA TYR A 8 15.04 15.85 11.31
C TYR A 8 14.16 17.08 11.55
N ALA A 9 14.41 17.82 12.65
CA ALA A 9 13.70 19.07 12.94
C ALA A 9 14.06 20.16 11.92
N LYS A 10 15.36 20.28 11.56
CA LYS A 10 15.79 21.21 10.49
C LYS A 10 15.35 20.77 9.10
N VAL A 11 15.35 19.47 8.85
CA VAL A 11 14.83 18.92 7.59
C VAL A 11 13.32 19.15 7.47
N GLY A 12 12.60 19.32 8.59
CA GLY A 12 11.16 19.55 8.57
C GLY A 12 10.36 18.28 8.25
N LEU A 13 10.86 17.12 8.66
CA LEU A 13 10.17 15.84 8.52
C LEU A 13 8.75 15.94 9.10
N LYS A 14 7.76 15.49 8.32
CA LYS A 14 6.41 15.18 8.81
C LYS A 14 6.05 13.76 8.42
N CYS A 15 5.62 12.98 9.40
CA CYS A 15 5.14 11.62 9.23
C CYS A 15 3.74 11.45 9.84
N GLY A 16 2.91 10.66 9.18
CA GLY A 16 1.64 10.13 9.69
C GLY A 16 1.62 8.61 9.54
N LEU A 17 0.83 7.93 10.37
CA LEU A 17 0.68 6.48 10.39
C LEU A 17 -0.76 6.08 10.12
N GLU A 18 -0.93 5.03 9.33
CA GLU A 18 -2.18 4.31 9.14
C GLU A 18 -1.97 2.86 9.55
N ILE A 19 -2.67 2.39 10.58
CA ILE A 19 -2.48 1.06 11.14
C ILE A 19 -3.75 0.25 10.95
N HIS A 20 -3.63 -0.83 10.19
CA HIS A 20 -4.67 -1.82 9.96
C HIS A 20 -4.43 -3.06 10.82
N GLN A 21 -5.44 -3.52 11.54
CA GLN A 21 -5.34 -4.69 12.41
C GLN A 21 -6.60 -5.57 12.30
N GLN A 22 -6.40 -6.86 12.03
CA GLN A 22 -7.49 -7.82 12.00
C GLN A 22 -8.05 -8.07 13.40
N LEU A 23 -9.36 -8.21 13.50
CA LEU A 23 -10.07 -8.44 14.75
C LEU A 23 -10.32 -9.94 14.96
N ASN A 24 -10.12 -10.39 16.20
CA ASN A 24 -10.40 -11.76 16.64
C ASN A 24 -11.83 -11.85 17.18
N VAL A 25 -12.78 -11.94 16.25
CA VAL A 25 -14.21 -12.09 16.52
C VAL A 25 -14.76 -13.40 15.94
N ASN A 26 -16.00 -13.72 16.27
CA ASN A 26 -16.69 -14.97 15.95
C ASN A 26 -16.97 -15.20 14.46
N SER A 27 -17.22 -14.14 13.69
CA SER A 27 -17.52 -14.22 12.26
C SER A 27 -16.92 -13.06 11.48
N LYS A 28 -16.93 -13.18 10.16
CA LYS A 28 -16.63 -12.10 9.22
C LYS A 28 -17.61 -10.93 9.37
N LEU A 29 -17.25 -9.78 8.78
CA LEU A 29 -17.89 -8.50 9.06
C LEU A 29 -19.35 -8.44 8.57
N PHE A 30 -19.65 -9.06 7.43
CA PHE A 30 -20.96 -9.00 6.78
C PHE A 30 -21.51 -10.38 6.40
N CYS A 31 -21.01 -11.45 7.04
CA CYS A 31 -21.57 -12.80 6.92
C CYS A 31 -21.24 -13.64 8.16
N SER A 32 -21.85 -14.82 8.25
CA SER A 32 -21.67 -15.73 9.40
C SER A 32 -20.45 -16.65 9.29
N CYS A 33 -19.63 -16.51 8.25
CA CYS A 33 -18.44 -17.35 8.08
C CYS A 33 -17.38 -17.07 9.16
N PRO A 34 -16.71 -18.12 9.68
CA PRO A 34 -15.63 -17.92 10.64
C PRO A 34 -14.40 -17.31 9.93
N PRO A 35 -13.61 -16.46 10.62
CA PRO A 35 -12.45 -15.79 10.03
C PRO A 35 -11.23 -16.73 10.02
N LEU A 36 -11.31 -17.82 9.26
CA LEU A 36 -10.28 -18.85 9.14
C LEU A 36 -9.62 -18.79 7.77
N LEU A 37 -8.31 -19.04 7.73
CA LEU A 37 -7.57 -19.20 6.48
C LEU A 37 -7.36 -20.68 6.19
N PHE A 38 -7.41 -21.07 4.91
CA PHE A 38 -7.15 -22.44 4.48
C PHE A 38 -5.87 -22.55 3.65
N LYS A 39 -5.21 -23.71 3.73
CA LYS A 39 -3.99 -24.03 2.98
C LYS A 39 -4.23 -25.08 1.90
N GLU A 40 -5.21 -25.94 2.14
CA GLU A 40 -5.66 -27.04 1.31
C GLU A 40 -6.10 -26.58 -0.09
N ASP A 41 -6.35 -27.55 -0.97
CA ASP A 41 -6.93 -27.28 -2.28
C ASP A 41 -8.35 -26.70 -2.13
N PRO A 42 -8.71 -25.70 -2.97
CA PRO A 42 -10.02 -25.10 -2.90
C PRO A 42 -11.10 -26.11 -3.31
N GLU A 43 -12.20 -26.13 -2.56
CA GLU A 43 -13.38 -26.93 -2.91
C GLU A 43 -14.18 -26.30 -4.06
N ILE A 44 -14.11 -24.97 -4.16
CA ILE A 44 -14.88 -24.17 -5.11
C ILE A 44 -13.92 -23.20 -5.79
N THR A 45 -14.00 -23.12 -7.12
CA THR A 45 -13.32 -22.08 -7.89
C THR A 45 -14.29 -21.46 -8.88
N PHE A 46 -14.16 -20.16 -9.10
CA PHE A 46 -14.98 -19.44 -10.05
C PHE A 46 -14.21 -18.27 -10.64
N LEU A 47 -14.53 -17.93 -11.90
CA LEU A 47 -13.85 -16.91 -12.66
C LEU A 47 -14.72 -15.66 -12.77
N ARG A 48 -14.14 -14.49 -12.50
CA ARG A 48 -14.81 -13.19 -12.69
C ARG A 48 -13.93 -12.23 -13.49
N ARG A 49 -14.57 -11.15 -13.92
CA ARG A 49 -13.93 -9.96 -14.47
C ARG A 49 -14.67 -8.74 -13.94
N LEU A 50 -13.93 -7.84 -13.28
CA LEU A 50 -14.48 -6.55 -12.85
C LEU A 50 -14.61 -5.61 -14.06
N ARG A 51 -15.60 -4.74 -14.01
CA ARG A 51 -15.86 -3.72 -15.04
C ARG A 51 -15.89 -2.34 -14.40
N PRO A 52 -15.30 -1.33 -15.05
CA PRO A 52 -15.40 0.03 -14.55
C PRO A 52 -16.85 0.53 -14.69
N THR A 53 -17.26 1.41 -13.79
CA THR A 53 -18.60 2.01 -13.78
C THR A 53 -18.52 3.45 -14.29
N GLN A 54 -19.57 3.91 -14.97
CA GLN A 54 -19.70 5.31 -15.37
C GLN A 54 -20.17 6.15 -14.20
N SER A 55 -19.58 7.34 -14.05
CA SER A 55 -20.13 8.40 -13.20
C SER A 55 -21.45 8.94 -13.76
N GLU A 56 -22.13 9.78 -12.99
CA GLU A 56 -23.34 10.48 -13.41
C GLU A 56 -23.15 11.30 -14.69
N LEU A 57 -21.92 11.75 -14.95
CA LEU A 57 -21.54 12.52 -16.15
C LEU A 57 -21.08 11.62 -17.31
N GLY A 58 -21.24 10.30 -17.20
CA GLY A 58 -20.80 9.32 -18.20
C GLY A 58 -19.28 9.09 -18.24
N GLN A 59 -18.52 9.74 -17.36
CA GLN A 59 -17.06 9.60 -17.29
C GLN A 59 -16.68 8.30 -16.58
N VAL A 60 -15.59 7.69 -17.02
CA VAL A 60 -15.03 6.48 -16.41
C VAL A 60 -13.72 6.83 -15.71
N ASP A 61 -13.51 6.29 -14.53
CA ASP A 61 -12.23 6.42 -13.83
C ASP A 61 -11.07 5.90 -14.71
N PRO A 62 -10.07 6.73 -15.04
CA PRO A 62 -8.98 6.35 -15.93
C PRO A 62 -8.16 5.15 -15.44
N ALA A 63 -7.96 5.01 -14.12
CA ALA A 63 -7.22 3.89 -13.54
C ALA A 63 -8.03 2.60 -13.64
N ALA A 64 -9.33 2.66 -13.33
CA ALA A 64 -10.25 1.52 -13.50
C ALA A 64 -10.33 1.09 -14.98
N TYR A 65 -10.35 2.04 -15.90
CA TYR A 65 -10.34 1.78 -17.33
C TYR A 65 -9.02 1.15 -17.79
N PHE A 66 -7.88 1.66 -17.31
CA PHE A 66 -6.56 1.12 -17.61
C PHE A 66 -6.41 -0.33 -17.12
N GLU A 67 -6.82 -0.65 -15.88
CA GLU A 67 -6.81 -2.03 -15.38
C GLU A 67 -7.75 -2.94 -16.21
N PHE A 68 -8.92 -2.43 -16.60
CA PHE A 68 -9.84 -3.17 -17.46
C PHE A 68 -9.24 -3.48 -18.84
N GLN A 69 -8.47 -2.55 -19.42
CA GLN A 69 -7.81 -2.74 -20.72
C GLN A 69 -6.76 -3.86 -20.69
N LYS A 70 -6.17 -4.17 -19.52
CA LYS A 70 -5.27 -5.33 -19.38
C LYS A 70 -5.99 -6.66 -19.60
N GLY A 71 -7.33 -6.67 -19.56
CA GLY A 71 -8.15 -7.83 -19.88
C GLY A 71 -8.04 -8.97 -18.85
N VAL A 72 -7.55 -8.65 -17.65
CA VAL A 72 -7.26 -9.61 -16.58
C VAL A 72 -8.54 -10.34 -16.16
N LYS A 73 -8.41 -11.63 -15.94
CA LYS A 73 -9.42 -12.49 -15.33
C LYS A 73 -9.03 -12.76 -13.88
N ILE A 74 -10.01 -12.90 -13.01
CA ILE A 74 -9.79 -13.17 -11.60
C ILE A 74 -10.34 -14.56 -11.30
N LEU A 75 -9.45 -15.46 -10.88
CA LEU A 75 -9.83 -16.80 -10.42
C LEU A 75 -9.91 -16.76 -8.89
N TYR A 76 -11.13 -16.86 -8.37
CA TYR A 76 -11.38 -16.93 -6.94
C TYR A 76 -11.39 -18.39 -6.47
N GLU A 77 -10.78 -18.62 -5.31
CA GLU A 77 -10.64 -19.90 -4.64
C GLU A 77 -11.32 -19.85 -3.27
N ALA A 78 -12.17 -20.83 -2.98
CA ALA A 78 -12.95 -20.88 -1.76
C ALA A 78 -13.07 -22.30 -1.19
N ASN A 79 -13.40 -22.39 0.09
CA ASN A 79 -13.85 -23.62 0.73
C ASN A 79 -15.18 -23.36 1.46
N ARG A 80 -15.92 -24.42 1.79
CA ARG A 80 -17.23 -24.25 2.44
C ARG A 80 -17.13 -23.86 3.91
N GLN A 81 -15.96 -24.03 4.52
CA GLN A 81 -15.74 -23.72 5.92
C GLN A 81 -15.59 -22.22 6.19
N SER A 82 -14.89 -21.48 5.32
CA SER A 82 -14.51 -20.08 5.53
C SER A 82 -15.17 -19.11 4.56
N SER A 83 -16.06 -19.58 3.69
CA SER A 83 -16.67 -18.75 2.64
C SER A 83 -18.11 -19.16 2.35
N CYS A 84 -18.96 -18.19 2.02
CA CYS A 84 -20.34 -18.34 1.61
C CYS A 84 -20.66 -17.48 0.38
N LEU A 85 -21.93 -17.41 0.01
CA LEU A 85 -22.41 -16.65 -1.16
C LEU A 85 -22.16 -15.15 -1.03
N VAL A 86 -22.09 -14.60 0.19
CA VAL A 86 -21.77 -13.18 0.42
C VAL A 86 -20.36 -12.86 -0.07
N GLU A 87 -19.35 -13.65 0.30
CA GLU A 87 -17.98 -13.44 -0.21
C GLU A 87 -17.85 -13.75 -1.69
N MET A 88 -18.74 -14.59 -2.24
CA MET A 88 -18.77 -14.89 -3.68
C MET A 88 -19.49 -13.82 -4.50
N ASP A 89 -20.08 -12.80 -3.86
CA ASP A 89 -20.93 -11.80 -4.50
C ASP A 89 -22.15 -12.43 -5.21
N GLU A 90 -22.80 -13.38 -4.53
CA GLU A 90 -23.99 -14.13 -4.96
C GLU A 90 -25.16 -14.01 -3.96
N GLU A 91 -24.95 -13.29 -2.85
CA GLU A 91 -25.95 -13.01 -1.83
C GLU A 91 -25.71 -11.60 -1.25
N PRO A 92 -26.77 -10.82 -0.95
CA PRO A 92 -26.61 -9.55 -0.25
C PRO A 92 -25.87 -9.73 1.09
N PRO A 93 -25.02 -8.76 1.49
CA PRO A 93 -24.36 -8.81 2.79
C PRO A 93 -25.38 -8.84 3.93
N HIS A 94 -25.05 -9.56 4.99
CA HIS A 94 -25.83 -9.59 6.22
C HIS A 94 -25.59 -8.30 7.03
N PRO A 95 -26.37 -8.03 8.09
CA PRO A 95 -26.08 -6.93 9.01
C PRO A 95 -24.64 -6.99 9.54
N ILE A 96 -24.07 -5.82 9.83
CA ILE A 96 -22.70 -5.69 10.32
C ILE A 96 -22.48 -6.48 11.63
N ASN A 97 -21.32 -7.14 11.75
CA ASN A 97 -20.95 -7.82 12.98
C ASN A 97 -20.77 -6.81 14.13
N LEU A 98 -21.73 -6.78 15.07
CA LEU A 98 -21.72 -5.86 16.21
C LEU A 98 -20.58 -6.12 17.20
N ASP A 99 -20.03 -7.34 17.26
CA ASP A 99 -18.87 -7.59 18.11
C ASP A 99 -17.62 -6.93 17.52
N ALA A 100 -17.48 -6.89 16.19
CA ALA A 100 -16.43 -6.11 15.54
C ALA A 100 -16.61 -4.60 15.82
N VAL A 101 -17.83 -4.08 15.71
CA VAL A 101 -18.15 -2.68 16.04
C VAL A 101 -17.76 -2.34 17.49
N LYS A 102 -18.12 -3.19 18.46
CA LYS A 102 -17.77 -2.98 19.87
C LYS A 102 -16.26 -2.95 20.10
N VAL A 103 -15.50 -3.81 19.41
CA VAL A 103 -14.03 -3.83 19.53
C VAL A 103 -13.43 -2.53 19.00
N VAL A 104 -13.90 -2.05 17.84
CA VAL A 104 -13.43 -0.77 17.29
C VAL A 104 -13.82 0.40 18.19
N LEU A 105 -15.07 0.47 18.67
CA LEU A 105 -15.50 1.48 19.63
C LEU A 105 -14.65 1.47 20.91
N THR A 106 -14.34 0.29 21.43
CA THR A 106 -13.47 0.15 22.61
C THR A 106 -12.09 0.74 22.33
N ALA A 107 -11.46 0.36 21.22
CA ALA A 107 -10.16 0.90 20.81
C ALA A 107 -10.21 2.42 20.62
N SER A 108 -11.25 2.94 19.96
CA SER A 108 -11.47 4.36 19.73
C SER A 108 -11.58 5.15 21.04
N LEU A 109 -12.34 4.65 22.02
CA LEU A 109 -12.45 5.28 23.34
C LEU A 109 -11.13 5.24 24.11
N MET A 110 -10.35 4.15 24.01
CA MET A 110 -8.99 4.07 24.58
C MET A 110 -8.03 5.08 23.92
N MET A 111 -8.32 5.51 22.69
CA MET A 111 -7.61 6.56 21.95
C MET A 111 -8.27 7.95 22.11
N ASN A 112 -9.15 8.14 23.10
CA ASN A 112 -9.87 9.39 23.37
C ASN A 112 -10.62 9.96 22.16
N MET A 113 -11.05 9.11 21.22
CA MET A 113 -11.78 9.51 20.02
C MET A 113 -13.27 9.69 20.32
N GLN A 114 -13.96 10.47 19.47
CA GLN A 114 -15.40 10.67 19.52
C GLN A 114 -16.12 9.68 18.60
N PRO A 115 -16.88 8.71 19.14
CA PRO A 115 -17.73 7.84 18.32
C PRO A 115 -18.75 8.64 17.52
N VAL A 116 -19.07 8.16 16.32
CA VAL A 116 -20.17 8.71 15.52
C VAL A 116 -21.53 8.28 16.10
N ASP A 117 -22.56 9.11 15.91
CA ASP A 117 -23.93 8.79 16.38
C ASP A 117 -24.55 7.63 15.60
N GLU A 118 -24.26 7.55 14.30
CA GLU A 118 -24.77 6.51 13.40
C GLU A 118 -23.67 6.04 12.44
N VAL A 119 -23.51 4.71 12.34
CA VAL A 119 -22.51 4.09 11.47
C VAL A 119 -23.12 3.82 10.10
N HIS A 120 -22.55 4.44 9.06
CA HIS A 120 -22.95 4.24 7.66
C HIS A 120 -21.91 3.40 6.93
N VAL A 121 -22.35 2.36 6.23
CA VAL A 121 -21.47 1.47 5.44
C VAL A 121 -21.27 2.04 4.04
N MET A 122 -20.03 2.35 3.72
CA MET A 122 -19.61 2.89 2.43
C MET A 122 -18.99 1.80 1.56
N ARG A 123 -18.88 2.08 0.25
CA ARG A 123 -18.26 1.19 -0.74
C ARG A 123 -17.05 1.88 -1.35
N LYS A 124 -15.86 1.57 -0.86
CA LYS A 124 -14.58 2.06 -1.42
C LYS A 124 -14.22 1.21 -2.63
N THR A 125 -14.19 1.80 -3.82
CA THR A 125 -13.92 1.07 -5.07
C THR A 125 -12.55 0.40 -5.04
N VAL A 126 -12.50 -0.88 -5.44
CA VAL A 126 -11.27 -1.70 -5.50
C VAL A 126 -11.26 -2.46 -6.83
N ILE A 127 -10.27 -2.18 -7.67
CA ILE A 127 -10.22 -2.63 -9.07
C ILE A 127 -9.23 -3.77 -9.33
N ASP A 128 -8.40 -4.14 -8.35
CA ASP A 128 -7.35 -5.15 -8.51
C ASP A 128 -7.86 -6.61 -8.48
N GLY A 129 -9.13 -6.80 -8.12
CA GLY A 129 -9.75 -8.11 -7.97
C GLY A 129 -9.58 -8.75 -6.59
N SER A 130 -9.09 -8.01 -5.60
CA SER A 130 -9.00 -8.51 -4.22
C SER A 130 -10.34 -8.50 -3.48
N ASN A 131 -11.34 -7.78 -3.98
CA ASN A 131 -12.73 -7.82 -3.52
C ASN A 131 -13.63 -8.34 -4.66
N THR A 132 -14.41 -9.40 -4.41
CA THR A 132 -15.30 -10.03 -5.41
C THR A 132 -16.37 -9.10 -5.95
N THR A 133 -16.81 -8.15 -5.12
CA THR A 133 -17.78 -7.08 -5.39
C THR A 133 -17.21 -5.92 -6.20
N GLY A 134 -15.88 -5.81 -6.34
CA GLY A 134 -15.21 -4.63 -6.91
C GLY A 134 -15.18 -3.41 -5.96
N PHE A 135 -15.52 -3.59 -4.69
CA PHE A 135 -15.39 -2.58 -3.65
C PHE A 135 -15.18 -3.22 -2.28
N GLN A 136 -14.50 -2.50 -1.39
CA GLN A 136 -14.38 -2.82 0.02
C GLN A 136 -15.49 -2.11 0.79
N ARG A 137 -16.20 -2.82 1.68
CA ARG A 137 -17.13 -2.18 2.61
C ARG A 137 -16.33 -1.62 3.78
N THR A 138 -16.47 -0.31 4.00
CA THR A 138 -15.74 0.45 5.05
C THR A 138 -16.73 1.36 5.76
N CYS A 139 -16.61 1.52 7.08
CA CYS A 139 -17.44 2.42 7.87
C CYS A 139 -16.61 3.21 8.87
N THR A 140 -17.00 4.48 9.08
CA THR A 140 -16.38 5.34 10.09
C THR A 140 -17.01 5.02 11.43
N ILE A 141 -16.18 4.73 12.45
CA ILE A 141 -16.65 4.41 13.80
C ILE A 141 -16.41 5.56 14.77
N ALA A 142 -15.27 6.22 14.67
CA ALA A 142 -14.94 7.37 15.49
C ALA A 142 -14.02 8.34 14.75
N LEU A 143 -14.10 9.60 15.13
CA LEU A 143 -13.27 10.71 14.62
C LEU A 143 -12.60 11.42 15.80
N ASP A 144 -11.58 12.22 15.50
CA ASP A 144 -10.99 13.19 16.43
C ASP A 144 -10.71 12.66 17.85
N GLY A 145 -9.52 12.12 18.04
CA GLY A 145 -9.02 11.76 19.36
C GLY A 145 -7.54 12.05 19.52
N TRP A 146 -6.94 11.42 20.52
CA TRP A 146 -5.53 11.58 20.79
C TRP A 146 -4.98 10.48 21.70
N ILE A 147 -3.69 10.19 21.52
CA ILE A 147 -2.91 9.37 22.44
C ILE A 147 -1.72 10.17 22.97
N LYS A 148 -1.21 9.79 24.15
CA LYS A 148 0.04 10.33 24.70
C LYS A 148 1.17 9.34 24.43
N VAL A 149 2.25 9.83 23.84
CA VAL A 149 3.48 9.08 23.57
C VAL A 149 4.64 9.92 24.11
N GLY A 150 5.24 9.45 25.21
CA GLY A 150 6.13 10.29 26.02
C GLY A 150 5.41 11.56 26.52
N GLU A 151 6.00 12.72 26.26
CA GLU A 151 5.42 14.03 26.60
C GLU A 151 4.50 14.60 25.50
N LYS A 152 4.43 13.94 24.33
CA LYS A 152 3.71 14.46 23.17
C LYS A 152 2.32 13.87 23.05
N THR A 153 1.38 14.73 22.67
CA THR A 153 0.04 14.32 22.25
C THR A 153 0.01 14.11 20.74
N ILE A 154 -0.37 12.90 20.32
CA ILE A 154 -0.55 12.53 18.92
C ILE A 154 -2.05 12.55 18.62
N PRO A 155 -2.55 13.48 17.78
CA PRO A 155 -3.93 13.48 17.36
C PRO A 155 -4.24 12.26 16.48
N MET A 156 -5.37 11.62 16.76
CA MET A 156 -5.94 10.53 15.97
C MET A 156 -7.06 11.10 15.12
N GLN A 157 -6.97 10.95 13.79
CA GLN A 157 -7.93 11.57 12.87
C GLN A 157 -9.22 10.75 12.76
N ALA A 158 -9.08 9.45 12.55
CA ALA A 158 -10.21 8.57 12.31
C ALA A 158 -9.90 7.12 12.70
N ALA A 159 -10.96 6.40 13.07
CA ALA A 159 -10.99 4.96 13.23
C ALA A 159 -12.08 4.39 12.34
N PHE A 160 -11.70 3.51 11.42
CA PHE A 160 -12.59 2.83 10.51
C PHE A 160 -12.70 1.35 10.86
N LEU A 161 -13.85 0.77 10.53
CA LEU A 161 -14.07 -0.67 10.51
C LEU A 161 -14.35 -1.09 9.07
N GLU A 162 -13.57 -2.02 8.55
CA GLU A 162 -13.64 -2.45 7.16
C GLU A 162 -13.43 -3.95 6.96
N GLU A 163 -13.76 -4.42 5.76
CA GLU A 163 -13.47 -5.78 5.32
C GLU A 163 -11.99 -5.90 4.91
N ASP A 164 -11.28 -6.91 5.37
CA ASP A 164 -9.99 -7.25 4.77
C ASP A 164 -10.18 -7.86 3.37
N ALA A 165 -9.17 -7.72 2.53
CA ALA A 165 -9.20 -8.15 1.13
C ALA A 165 -8.81 -9.63 0.97
N ALA A 166 -9.18 -10.25 -0.16
CA ALA A 166 -8.75 -11.60 -0.49
C ALA A 166 -7.22 -11.73 -0.56
N ARG A 167 -6.68 -12.95 -0.38
CA ARG A 167 -5.23 -13.21 -0.46
C ARG A 167 -4.84 -13.55 -1.88
N LYS A 168 -3.97 -12.76 -2.50
CA LYS A 168 -3.36 -13.10 -3.79
C LYS A 168 -2.46 -14.33 -3.62
N THR A 169 -2.77 -15.42 -4.32
CA THR A 169 -2.00 -16.69 -4.24
C THR A 169 -1.14 -16.95 -5.47
N GLY A 170 -1.32 -16.17 -6.54
CA GLY A 170 -0.44 -16.22 -7.70
C GLY A 170 -1.01 -15.54 -8.94
N THR A 171 -0.27 -15.66 -10.03
CA THR A 171 -0.65 -15.21 -11.37
C THR A 171 -0.39 -16.31 -12.38
N GLN A 172 -1.27 -16.45 -13.36
CA GLN A 172 -1.21 -17.42 -14.44
C GLN A 172 -1.33 -16.71 -15.79
N ASP A 173 -1.09 -17.45 -16.89
CA ASP A 173 -1.25 -16.97 -18.26
C ASP A 173 -0.47 -15.68 -18.54
N GLU A 174 0.81 -15.65 -18.13
CA GLU A 174 1.67 -14.46 -18.26
C GLU A 174 1.08 -13.21 -17.59
N GLY A 175 0.34 -13.39 -16.50
CA GLY A 175 -0.30 -12.31 -15.74
C GLY A 175 -1.73 -11.98 -16.17
N LYS A 176 -2.30 -12.70 -17.14
CA LYS A 176 -3.70 -12.50 -17.59
C LYS A 176 -4.73 -13.08 -16.63
N THR A 177 -4.34 -13.96 -15.73
CA THR A 177 -5.23 -14.51 -14.69
C THR A 177 -4.60 -14.32 -13.31
N ILE A 178 -5.28 -13.57 -12.43
CA ILE A 178 -4.84 -13.41 -11.03
C ILE A 178 -5.66 -14.37 -10.15
N ARG A 179 -4.98 -15.08 -9.25
CA ARG A 179 -5.61 -16.03 -8.32
C ARG A 179 -5.73 -15.42 -6.93
N TYR A 180 -6.93 -15.45 -6.38
CA TYR A 180 -7.23 -14.96 -5.03
C TYR A 180 -7.95 -16.03 -4.20
N ARG A 181 -7.51 -16.26 -2.96
CA ARG A 181 -8.28 -17.00 -1.95
C ARG A 181 -9.16 -16.03 -1.17
N ILE A 182 -10.46 -16.29 -1.16
CA ILE A 182 -11.46 -15.43 -0.50
C ILE A 182 -11.66 -15.77 0.99
N ASP A 183 -10.84 -16.65 1.54
CA ASP A 183 -10.86 -17.01 2.97
C ASP A 183 -10.59 -15.81 3.88
N ARG A 184 -9.71 -14.90 3.47
CA ARG A 184 -9.46 -13.63 4.16
C ARG A 184 -10.49 -12.54 3.87
N LEU A 185 -11.16 -12.60 2.72
CA LEU A 185 -12.13 -11.58 2.31
C LEU A 185 -13.23 -11.46 3.36
N GLY A 186 -13.46 -10.25 3.87
CA GLY A 186 -14.50 -9.98 4.86
C GLY A 186 -14.08 -10.20 6.33
N ILE A 187 -12.84 -10.60 6.61
CA ILE A 187 -12.33 -10.59 8.00
C ILE A 187 -12.38 -9.14 8.52
N PRO A 188 -12.95 -8.87 9.70
CA PRO A 188 -13.07 -7.50 10.20
C PRO A 188 -11.69 -6.90 10.50
N LEU A 189 -11.49 -5.67 10.07
CA LEU A 189 -10.24 -4.93 10.17
C LEU A 189 -10.52 -3.56 10.77
N ILE A 190 -9.79 -3.17 11.83
CA ILE A 190 -9.75 -1.78 12.26
C ILE A 190 -8.63 -1.06 11.50
N GLU A 191 -8.91 0.12 10.97
CA GLU A 191 -7.91 1.07 10.48
C GLU A 191 -7.91 2.29 11.41
N VAL A 192 -6.74 2.70 11.91
CA VAL A 192 -6.58 3.95 12.67
C VAL A 192 -5.53 4.84 12.03
N ALA A 193 -5.87 6.13 11.89
CA ALA A 193 -5.02 7.11 11.25
C ALA A 193 -4.58 8.20 12.23
N THR A 194 -3.30 8.56 12.22
CA THR A 194 -2.74 9.68 12.99
C THR A 194 -2.68 10.95 12.16
N ALA A 195 -2.71 12.12 12.80
CA ALA A 195 -2.32 13.37 12.15
C ALA A 195 -0.82 13.35 11.76
N PRO A 196 -0.39 14.14 10.75
CA PRO A 196 0.99 14.17 10.25
C PRO A 196 1.92 15.01 11.15
N VAL A 197 1.96 14.69 12.45
CA VAL A 197 2.69 15.45 13.47
C VAL A 197 3.90 14.70 14.03
N ILE A 198 4.33 13.61 13.40
CA ILE A 198 5.50 12.82 13.83
C ILE A 198 6.74 13.39 13.13
N TYR A 199 7.79 13.71 13.89
CA TYR A 199 8.92 14.53 13.40
C TYR A 199 10.28 13.82 13.46
N SER A 200 10.32 12.55 13.87
CA SER A 200 11.53 11.73 13.80
C SER A 200 11.21 10.26 13.54
N PRO A 201 12.15 9.47 12.97
CA PRO A 201 11.93 8.05 12.76
C PRO A 201 11.70 7.24 14.05
N GLN A 202 12.40 7.59 15.13
CA GLN A 202 12.24 6.94 16.43
C GLN A 202 10.84 7.19 16.99
N GLU A 203 10.37 8.43 16.90
CA GLU A 203 9.01 8.79 17.30
C GLU A 203 7.96 8.02 16.49
N ALA A 204 8.14 7.85 15.18
CA ALA A 204 7.21 7.05 14.36
C ALA A 204 7.07 5.62 14.89
N GLN A 205 8.18 4.99 15.26
CA GLN A 205 8.19 3.65 15.85
C GLN A 205 7.52 3.63 17.25
N GLU A 206 7.77 4.63 18.09
CA GLU A 206 7.14 4.74 19.42
C GLU A 206 5.62 4.94 19.34
N VAL A 207 5.16 5.76 18.39
CA VAL A 207 3.72 5.98 18.16
C VAL A 207 3.06 4.71 17.63
N ALA A 208 3.67 4.06 16.64
CA ALA A 208 3.18 2.78 16.13
C ALA A 208 3.10 1.71 17.23
N PHE A 209 4.11 1.66 18.10
CA PHE A 209 4.11 0.78 19.27
C PHE A 209 2.98 1.08 20.23
N ALA A 210 2.75 2.36 20.56
CA ALA A 210 1.69 2.78 21.45
C ALA A 210 0.29 2.40 20.92
N ILE A 211 0.03 2.65 19.63
CA ILE A 211 -1.21 2.24 18.97
C ILE A 211 -1.35 0.70 19.00
N GLY A 212 -0.30 -0.02 18.63
CA GLY A 212 -0.29 -1.49 18.67
C GLY A 212 -0.56 -2.06 20.07
N ARG A 213 -0.09 -1.39 21.14
CA ARG A 213 -0.43 -1.77 22.53
C ARG A 213 -1.90 -1.53 22.84
N ILE A 214 -2.45 -0.37 22.51
CA ILE A 214 -3.88 -0.07 22.72
C ILE A 214 -4.75 -1.11 22.00
N LEU A 215 -4.43 -1.42 20.74
CA LEU A 215 -5.13 -2.45 19.97
C LEU A 215 -5.03 -3.82 20.63
N ARG A 216 -3.87 -4.20 21.17
CA ARG A 216 -3.69 -5.46 21.91
C ARG A 216 -4.46 -5.49 23.23
N ASP A 217 -4.54 -4.37 23.92
CA ASP A 217 -5.21 -4.25 25.22
C ASP A 217 -6.74 -4.43 25.10
N THR A 218 -7.30 -4.30 23.88
CA THR A 218 -8.70 -4.73 23.62
C THR A 218 -8.93 -6.22 23.86
N GLY A 219 -7.87 -7.05 23.84
CA GLY A 219 -7.95 -8.51 23.92
C GLY A 219 -8.64 -9.19 22.73
N LYS A 220 -8.97 -8.43 21.68
CA LYS A 220 -9.83 -8.85 20.56
C LYS A 220 -9.22 -8.60 19.18
N VAL A 221 -7.89 -8.54 19.10
CA VAL A 221 -7.14 -8.48 17.85
C VAL A 221 -6.49 -9.83 17.52
N MET A 222 -6.42 -10.16 16.24
CA MET A 222 -5.69 -11.34 15.78
C MET A 222 -4.20 -11.19 16.02
N ARG A 223 -3.51 -12.33 16.08
CA ARG A 223 -2.05 -12.40 16.30
C ARG A 223 -1.42 -13.28 15.24
N GLY A 224 -0.18 -12.96 14.87
CA GLY A 224 0.59 -13.69 13.88
C GLY A 224 0.88 -12.87 12.63
N LEU A 225 1.66 -13.45 11.73
CA LEU A 225 2.09 -12.79 10.50
C LEU A 225 0.88 -12.42 9.62
N GLY A 226 0.91 -11.20 9.07
CA GLY A 226 -0.13 -10.70 8.17
C GLY A 226 -1.42 -10.24 8.84
N THR A 227 -1.50 -10.23 10.18
CA THR A 227 -2.66 -9.73 10.94
C THR A 227 -2.64 -8.22 11.18
N ILE A 228 -1.46 -7.60 11.06
CA ILE A 228 -1.25 -6.16 11.17
C ILE A 228 -0.55 -5.64 9.91
N ARG A 229 -0.96 -4.47 9.43
CA ARG A 229 -0.29 -3.70 8.37
C ARG A 229 -0.15 -2.26 8.85
N GLN A 230 1.02 -1.68 8.60
CA GLN A 230 1.32 -0.31 9.00
C GLN A 230 1.81 0.42 7.76
N ASP A 231 1.08 1.45 7.38
CA ASP A 231 1.37 2.29 6.24
C ASP A 231 1.89 3.63 6.77
N LEU A 232 2.98 4.11 6.16
CA LEU A 232 3.71 5.31 6.61
C LEU A 232 3.57 6.40 5.55
N ASN A 233 3.07 7.56 5.96
CA ASN A 233 2.98 8.74 5.11
C ASN A 233 4.13 9.69 5.47
N VAL A 234 5.15 9.82 4.62
CA VAL A 234 6.38 10.57 4.91
C VAL A 234 6.54 11.75 3.94
N SER A 235 6.88 12.92 4.48
CA SER A 235 7.15 14.12 3.69
C SER A 235 8.22 15.02 4.30
N ILE A 236 8.92 15.77 3.44
CA ILE A 236 9.84 16.86 3.81
C ILE A 236 9.57 18.09 2.91
N PRO A 237 9.90 19.31 3.34
CA PRO A 237 9.82 20.52 2.52
C PRO A 237 10.64 20.36 1.23
N ASN A 238 10.11 20.87 0.11
CA ASN A 238 10.66 20.71 -1.24
C ASN A 238 10.75 19.25 -1.75
N GLY A 239 10.30 18.29 -0.96
CA GLY A 239 10.11 16.90 -1.35
C GLY A 239 8.69 16.62 -1.81
N ALA A 240 8.19 15.43 -1.49
CA ALA A 240 6.84 14.99 -1.79
C ALA A 240 6.24 14.19 -0.62
N LEU A 241 4.91 14.09 -0.57
CA LEU A 241 4.23 13.13 0.29
C LEU A 241 4.34 11.75 -0.36
N ILE A 242 4.99 10.82 0.34
CA ILE A 242 5.20 9.44 -0.12
C ILE A 242 4.57 8.49 0.89
N GLU A 243 3.66 7.66 0.39
CA GLU A 243 2.97 6.61 1.14
C GLU A 243 3.76 5.30 0.97
N ILE A 244 4.20 4.71 2.08
CA ILE A 244 4.95 3.46 2.11
C ILE A 244 4.06 2.40 2.74
N LYS A 245 3.65 1.42 1.95
CA LYS A 245 2.66 0.40 2.37
C LYS A 245 3.30 -0.85 2.93
N GLY A 246 2.63 -1.46 3.91
CA GLY A 246 2.84 -2.83 4.31
C GLY A 246 4.07 -3.07 5.19
N VAL A 247 4.44 -2.11 6.05
CA VAL A 247 5.50 -2.31 7.03
C VAL A 247 5.00 -3.24 8.15
N GLN A 248 5.41 -4.51 8.09
CA GLN A 248 4.93 -5.54 9.03
C GLN A 248 5.64 -5.52 10.37
N GLU A 249 6.96 -5.31 10.37
CA GLU A 249 7.79 -5.33 11.57
C GLU A 249 7.89 -3.92 12.17
N LEU A 250 7.58 -3.79 13.45
CA LEU A 250 7.59 -2.51 14.17
C LEU A 250 8.99 -1.88 14.17
N GLU A 251 10.02 -2.71 14.34
CA GLU A 251 11.43 -2.32 14.40
C GLU A 251 11.92 -1.70 13.08
N LEU A 252 11.25 -2.01 11.96
CA LEU A 252 11.60 -1.46 10.65
C LEU A 252 11.05 -0.06 10.42
N ILE A 253 10.04 0.39 11.17
CA ILE A 253 9.39 1.69 10.94
C ILE A 253 10.40 2.84 10.96
N SER A 254 11.26 2.89 11.99
CA SER A 254 12.28 3.93 12.09
C SER A 254 13.28 3.86 10.92
N THR A 255 13.67 2.67 10.50
CA THR A 255 14.59 2.50 9.35
C THR A 255 13.94 2.97 8.05
N VAL A 256 12.67 2.62 7.83
CA VAL A 256 11.92 2.99 6.62
C VAL A 256 11.76 4.52 6.52
N VAL A 257 11.35 5.18 7.62
CA VAL A 257 11.22 6.65 7.65
C VAL A 257 12.58 7.32 7.40
N GLU A 258 13.65 6.84 8.04
CA GLU A 258 15.00 7.37 7.83
C GLU A 258 15.45 7.24 6.36
N TYR A 259 15.19 6.09 5.75
CA TYR A 259 15.57 5.83 4.37
C TYR A 259 14.78 6.68 3.39
N GLU A 260 13.49 6.89 3.63
CA GLU A 260 12.69 7.78 2.79
C GLU A 260 13.16 9.23 2.89
N VAL A 261 13.50 9.72 4.09
CA VAL A 261 14.08 11.05 4.26
C VAL A 261 15.39 11.18 3.48
N LYS A 262 16.29 10.19 3.58
CA LYS A 262 17.55 10.16 2.83
C LYS A 262 17.30 10.18 1.32
N ARG A 263 16.33 9.39 0.86
CA ARG A 263 15.95 9.29 -0.56
C ARG A 263 15.46 10.63 -1.09
N GLN A 264 14.53 11.29 -0.39
CA GLN A 264 14.01 12.59 -0.80
C GLN A 264 15.10 13.67 -0.79
N LEU A 265 15.93 13.76 0.26
CA LEU A 265 17.03 14.70 0.31
C LEU A 265 18.02 14.48 -0.85
N GLY A 266 18.38 13.22 -1.13
CA GLY A 266 19.25 12.88 -2.26
C GLY A 266 18.65 13.28 -3.62
N LEU A 267 17.35 13.10 -3.80
CA LEU A 267 16.65 13.52 -5.02
C LEU A 267 16.57 15.05 -5.15
N ILE A 268 16.38 15.78 -4.05
CA ILE A 268 16.43 17.25 -4.03
C ILE A 268 17.83 17.74 -4.43
N GLU A 269 18.89 17.16 -3.87
CA GLU A 269 20.28 17.49 -4.23
C GLU A 269 20.56 17.22 -5.72
N ILE A 270 20.01 16.14 -6.28
CA ILE A 270 20.12 15.83 -7.71
C ILE A 270 19.36 16.83 -8.56
N LYS A 271 18.13 17.19 -8.16
CA LYS A 271 17.31 18.20 -8.84
C LYS A 271 18.04 19.55 -8.89
N GLU A 272 18.62 19.99 -7.78
CA GLU A 272 19.41 21.23 -7.71
C GLU A 272 20.65 21.17 -8.60
N GLU A 273 21.34 20.03 -8.63
CA GLU A 273 22.51 19.84 -9.48
C GLU A 273 22.15 19.83 -10.98
N LEU A 274 21.02 19.22 -11.36
CA LEU A 274 20.50 19.28 -12.73
C LEU A 274 20.12 20.71 -13.11
N ALA A 275 19.49 21.46 -12.21
CA ALA A 275 19.17 22.86 -12.43
C ALA A 275 20.44 23.72 -12.62
N LYS A 276 21.50 23.49 -11.81
CA LYS A 276 22.81 24.14 -11.98
C LYS A 276 23.46 23.80 -13.34
N ARG A 277 23.21 22.60 -13.85
CA ARG A 277 23.64 22.16 -15.19
C ARG A 277 22.76 22.71 -16.32
N GLY A 278 21.75 23.53 -16.01
CA GLY A 278 20.82 24.10 -16.99
C GLY A 278 19.86 23.08 -17.61
N ILE A 279 19.67 21.92 -16.98
CA ILE A 279 18.77 20.89 -17.46
C ILE A 279 17.35 21.19 -16.99
N THR A 280 16.43 21.30 -17.93
CA THR A 280 14.99 21.45 -17.69
C THR A 280 14.24 20.22 -18.23
N PRO A 281 12.98 19.96 -17.80
CA PRO A 281 12.17 18.88 -18.36
C PRO A 281 12.06 18.95 -19.89
N GLU A 282 11.95 20.15 -20.47
CA GLU A 282 11.84 20.36 -21.92
C GLU A 282 13.15 20.05 -22.67
N SER A 283 14.28 20.11 -21.96
CA SER A 283 15.58 19.73 -22.52
C SER A 283 15.76 18.21 -22.65
N LEU A 284 14.93 17.42 -21.97
CA LEU A 284 14.92 15.97 -22.04
C LEU A 284 13.94 15.50 -23.13
N LYS A 285 14.49 15.04 -24.24
CA LYS A 285 13.69 14.52 -25.37
C LYS A 285 13.63 13.00 -25.33
N PRO A 286 12.46 12.38 -25.56
CA PRO A 286 12.32 10.92 -25.66
C PRO A 286 12.82 10.40 -27.03
N GLU A 287 14.04 10.78 -27.40
CA GLU A 287 14.71 10.37 -28.63
C GLU A 287 15.47 9.07 -28.37
N PHE A 288 14.86 7.95 -28.76
CA PHE A 288 15.46 6.63 -28.68
C PHE A 288 16.30 6.33 -29.93
N VAL A 289 17.52 5.86 -29.71
CA VAL A 289 18.48 5.49 -30.76
C VAL A 289 18.63 3.97 -30.77
N ASP A 290 18.47 3.35 -31.94
CA ASP A 290 18.77 1.94 -32.13
C ASP A 290 20.30 1.73 -32.07
N VAL A 291 20.73 1.02 -31.04
CA VAL A 291 22.13 0.66 -30.80
C VAL A 291 22.37 -0.84 -30.91
N THR A 292 21.41 -1.60 -31.45
CA THR A 292 21.49 -3.07 -31.60
C THR A 292 22.76 -3.48 -32.34
N GLY A 293 23.16 -2.72 -33.36
CA GLY A 293 24.39 -2.95 -34.12
C GLY A 293 25.68 -2.91 -33.28
N LEU A 294 25.72 -2.15 -32.19
CA LEU A 294 26.87 -2.06 -31.29
C LEU A 294 27.02 -3.31 -30.40
N PHE A 295 25.95 -4.07 -30.23
CA PHE A 295 25.92 -5.24 -29.35
C PHE A 295 26.06 -6.58 -30.09
N LYS A 296 26.43 -6.58 -31.38
CA LYS A 296 26.65 -7.80 -32.17
C LYS A 296 27.62 -8.78 -31.52
N ASP A 297 28.68 -8.29 -30.87
CA ASP A 297 29.70 -9.12 -30.18
C ASP A 297 29.67 -8.95 -28.66
N THR A 298 28.53 -8.55 -28.10
CA THR A 298 28.36 -8.41 -26.64
C THR A 298 28.65 -9.71 -25.88
N LYS A 299 29.30 -9.58 -24.72
CA LYS A 299 29.48 -10.66 -23.74
C LYS A 299 28.33 -10.72 -22.72
N SER A 300 27.43 -9.73 -22.71
CA SER A 300 26.26 -9.73 -21.82
C SER A 300 25.25 -10.77 -22.30
N LYS A 301 25.03 -11.82 -21.49
CA LYS A 301 24.06 -12.88 -21.80
C LYS A 301 22.64 -12.34 -21.98
N VAL A 302 22.27 -11.28 -21.24
CA VAL A 302 20.94 -10.65 -21.31
C VAL A 302 20.72 -10.00 -22.67
N ILE A 303 21.66 -9.15 -23.10
CA ILE A 303 21.56 -8.45 -24.38
C ILE A 303 21.70 -9.44 -25.55
N ARG A 304 22.61 -10.42 -25.43
CA ARG A 304 22.77 -11.51 -26.41
C ARG A 304 21.45 -12.22 -26.68
N LYS A 305 20.74 -12.63 -25.63
CA LYS A 305 19.45 -13.32 -25.73
C LYS A 305 18.39 -12.48 -26.44
N ALA A 306 18.37 -11.16 -26.23
CA ALA A 306 17.43 -10.26 -26.90
C ALA A 306 17.76 -10.15 -28.41
N VAL A 307 19.04 -9.95 -28.74
CA VAL A 307 19.51 -9.87 -30.15
C VAL A 307 19.28 -11.18 -30.91
N ASP A 308 19.55 -12.33 -30.30
CA ASP A 308 19.32 -13.65 -30.92
C ASP A 308 17.84 -13.89 -31.19
N LYS A 309 16.95 -13.33 -30.36
CA LYS A 309 15.49 -13.30 -30.57
C LYS A 309 15.03 -12.23 -31.57
N LYS A 310 15.95 -11.54 -32.25
CA LYS A 310 15.68 -10.43 -33.18
C LYS A 310 14.95 -9.24 -32.53
N GLN A 311 15.17 -9.02 -31.23
CA GLN A 311 14.67 -7.83 -30.53
C GLN A 311 15.65 -6.67 -30.66
N THR A 312 15.15 -5.44 -30.52
CA THR A 312 15.92 -4.20 -30.66
C THR A 312 16.48 -3.74 -29.31
N VAL A 313 17.71 -3.21 -29.32
CA VAL A 313 18.33 -2.53 -28.17
C VAL A 313 18.26 -1.02 -28.41
N LEU A 314 17.46 -0.32 -27.62
CA LEU A 314 17.30 1.12 -27.69
C LEU A 314 18.11 1.80 -26.59
N ALA A 315 18.71 2.94 -26.91
CA ALA A 315 19.38 3.82 -25.95
C ALA A 315 18.72 5.21 -25.96
N VAL A 316 18.70 5.87 -24.81
CA VAL A 316 18.25 7.26 -24.65
C VAL A 316 19.35 8.09 -24.01
N LYS A 317 19.57 9.31 -24.52
CA LYS A 317 20.59 10.22 -23.98
C LYS A 317 19.99 11.06 -22.84
N LEU A 318 20.46 10.83 -21.62
CA LEU A 318 20.15 11.67 -20.45
C LEU A 318 21.20 12.79 -20.32
N ALA A 319 20.98 13.90 -21.03
CA ALA A 319 21.90 15.04 -21.02
C ALA A 319 22.03 15.63 -19.60
N GLY A 320 23.26 15.86 -19.14
CA GLY A 320 23.54 16.42 -17.81
C GLY A 320 23.43 15.43 -16.63
N PHE A 321 23.09 14.16 -16.87
CA PHE A 321 22.97 13.14 -15.80
C PHE A 321 24.27 12.40 -15.47
N ALA A 322 25.39 12.74 -16.13
CA ALA A 322 26.68 12.10 -15.87
C ALA A 322 27.06 12.19 -14.38
N GLY A 323 27.38 11.04 -13.78
CA GLY A 323 27.69 10.91 -12.35
C GLY A 323 26.49 10.96 -11.40
N LEU A 324 25.28 11.32 -11.87
CA LEU A 324 24.08 11.41 -11.04
C LEU A 324 23.30 10.11 -11.00
N THR A 325 23.24 9.35 -12.10
CA THR A 325 22.55 8.04 -12.14
C THR A 325 23.15 7.03 -11.18
N GLY A 326 24.47 7.09 -10.96
CA GLY A 326 25.18 6.26 -10.00
C GLY A 326 25.14 6.76 -8.55
N ARG A 327 24.56 7.95 -8.30
CA ARG A 327 24.51 8.54 -6.95
C ARG A 327 23.56 7.75 -6.08
N GLU A 328 24.06 7.35 -4.92
CA GLU A 328 23.32 6.63 -3.90
C GLU A 328 22.39 7.58 -3.14
N LEU A 329 21.10 7.21 -3.06
CA LEU A 329 20.02 7.96 -2.40
C LEU A 329 19.81 7.44 -0.97
N MET A 330 19.84 6.12 -0.82
CA MET A 330 19.78 5.39 0.45
C MET A 330 20.64 4.12 0.31
N PRO A 331 21.02 3.42 1.40
CA PRO A 331 21.96 2.30 1.34
C PRO A 331 21.59 1.26 0.26
N GLY A 332 22.47 1.07 -0.70
CA GLY A 332 22.31 0.11 -1.80
C GLY A 332 21.37 0.56 -2.94
N PHE A 333 20.82 1.77 -2.89
CA PHE A 333 19.80 2.24 -3.84
C PHE A 333 20.18 3.58 -4.45
N ARG A 334 20.12 3.68 -5.78
CA ARG A 334 20.67 4.81 -6.56
C ARG A 334 19.57 5.49 -7.37
N LEU A 335 19.86 6.68 -7.92
CA LEU A 335 18.97 7.29 -8.92
C LEU A 335 18.71 6.33 -10.11
N GLY A 336 19.71 5.58 -10.54
CA GLY A 336 19.53 4.58 -11.60
C GLY A 336 18.60 3.42 -11.20
N SER A 337 18.48 3.12 -9.91
CA SER A 337 17.51 2.15 -9.40
C SER A 337 16.08 2.70 -9.54
N GLU A 338 15.84 3.96 -9.13
CA GLU A 338 14.55 4.65 -9.35
C GLU A 338 14.14 4.61 -10.83
N LEU A 339 15.06 4.98 -11.73
CA LEU A 339 14.78 4.97 -13.16
C LEU A 339 14.44 3.56 -13.68
N SER A 340 15.04 2.52 -13.09
CA SER A 340 14.74 1.13 -13.43
C SER A 340 13.40 0.66 -12.89
N ASP A 341 12.93 1.19 -11.75
CA ASP A 341 11.63 0.81 -11.18
C ASP A 341 10.46 1.42 -11.97
N TYR A 342 10.70 2.52 -12.69
CA TYR A 342 9.73 3.15 -13.60
C TYR A 342 9.71 2.57 -15.03
N ALA A 343 10.76 1.84 -15.44
CA ALA A 343 10.98 1.39 -16.81
C ALA A 343 10.33 0.03 -17.11
#